data_AF-A0A2S7Q1A0-F1
#
_entry.id   AF-A0A2S7Q1A0-F1
#
_cell.length_a   1.000
_cell.length_b   1.000
_cell.length_c   1.000
_cell.angle_alpha   90.00
_cell.angle_beta   90.00
_cell.angle_gamma   90.00
#
_symmetry.space_group_name_H-M   'P 1'
#
loop_
_entity.id
_entity.type
_entity.pdbx_description
1 polymer ?
#
loop_
_entity_poly.entity_id
_entity_poly.type
_entity_poly.pdbx_seq_one_letter_code
_entity_poly.pdbx_strand_id
1 'polypeptide(L)'
;MDNIPIFDSLLDDLGEVFNVKITVNLPIIISNGIMSVAALIKQINQVVENPPAPGTISNEERVGLLAALDKLRATVESPIDFTTRVIFGAHEQVGLRLGIEMGLFNTMAAIGEGELEVSEIAQKVGAAELLVSRVMKLLAAMGLFKEVAENKYTNGPLAPAFSDASPLPKAVTHITTANEVLIKIPEYLKKTNYKNPENTNDGPFQYAMNTKLQYYDWLKTEPEQAIAFNMTMMLQRMDRGEAWYDYYPVTSKVGASFDEKLPLLVDVGGNIGINVGDFHTKFPDLPGRLVLEDLPEVISDIQELDPVIERIPHSFLEPQPETARGAKFYFLGTVLHDWPDAECKKILSHIRSVMNKDSILLLSENAVPDTNAGLYQVKLDFTMMSLFAATDRTIKQFKALLEGEGFELVKVWQPKIVRPGMHTNTQISMAAKLTNEIKRVLDDSSSDSLINEDSLQAKQELLSALVEKLEGPEVGIWKVVFGPQGNAALRSAIEMRIFEVFGPNGEPRTAAQLADKTGAEKLLLGKYRRIIQFVQARHKIR
;
A
#
# COMPACT_ATOMS: atom_id res chain seq x y z
N MET A 1 13.46 64.39 27.79
CA MET A 1 14.39 63.29 28.11
C MET A 1 13.60 62.02 28.40
N ASP A 2 13.15 61.21 27.48
CA ASP A 2 12.92 61.27 26.02
C ASP A 2 12.19 59.96 25.65
N ASN A 3 11.50 59.99 24.50
CA ASN A 3 10.96 58.85 23.72
C ASN A 3 9.54 58.32 24.02
N ILE A 4 8.58 59.11 23.52
CA ILE A 4 7.59 58.83 22.44
C ILE A 4 6.68 57.57 22.50
N PRO A 5 5.36 57.72 22.21
CA PRO A 5 4.27 56.75 22.39
C PRO A 5 3.77 56.14 21.04
N ILE A 6 2.60 55.45 21.05
CA ILE A 6 1.59 55.28 19.97
C ILE A 6 1.14 53.81 19.85
N PHE A 7 0.07 53.48 20.56
CA PHE A 7 -0.93 52.47 20.21
C PHE A 7 -2.25 53.08 20.69
N ASP A 8 -2.99 53.71 19.77
CA ASP A 8 -4.43 54.09 19.88
C ASP A 8 -4.86 55.28 18.97
N SER A 9 -4.16 55.60 17.88
CA SER A 9 -4.67 56.63 16.94
C SER A 9 -4.33 56.39 15.46
N LEU A 10 -4.90 55.34 14.85
CA LEU A 10 -4.95 55.25 13.39
C LEU A 10 -6.25 54.59 12.90
N LEU A 11 -7.38 55.14 13.36
CA LEU A 11 -8.71 54.77 12.88
C LEU A 11 -9.55 55.94 12.36
N ASP A 12 -9.00 57.16 12.27
CA ASP A 12 -9.70 58.30 11.67
C ASP A 12 -8.74 59.10 10.77
N ASP A 13 -9.27 59.46 9.59
CA ASP A 13 -8.74 60.35 8.55
C ASP A 13 -7.70 59.82 7.56
N LEU A 14 -8.19 59.16 6.51
CA LEU A 14 -7.94 59.57 5.11
C LEU A 14 -9.13 59.13 4.25
N GLY A 15 -10.17 59.97 4.24
CA GLY A 15 -11.19 60.00 3.18
C GLY A 15 -10.63 60.62 1.90
N GLU A 16 -11.21 60.18 0.78
CA GLU A 16 -11.05 60.68 -0.60
C GLU A 16 -9.73 60.32 -1.31
N VAL A 17 -9.74 59.24 -2.11
CA VAL A 17 -9.83 59.25 -3.60
C VAL A 17 -10.05 57.79 -4.08
N PHE A 18 -10.93 57.63 -5.08
CA PHE A 18 -11.29 56.41 -5.82
C PHE A 18 -12.45 55.56 -5.28
N ASN A 19 -13.63 56.07 -5.61
CA ASN A 19 -14.83 55.29 -5.86
C ASN A 19 -14.53 54.20 -6.93
N VAL A 20 -14.25 52.97 -6.50
CA VAL A 20 -14.30 51.79 -7.39
C VAL A 20 -15.23 50.77 -6.77
N LYS A 21 -16.45 50.71 -7.32
CA LYS A 21 -17.28 49.50 -7.29
C LYS A 21 -16.40 48.32 -7.72
N ILE A 22 -16.03 47.43 -6.82
CA ILE A 22 -15.64 46.08 -7.21
C ILE A 22 -16.94 45.36 -7.56
N THR A 23 -17.41 45.64 -8.78
CA THR A 23 -18.21 44.69 -9.52
C THR A 23 -17.23 43.57 -9.83
N VAL A 24 -17.35 42.42 -9.17
CA VAL A 24 -16.72 41.21 -9.69
C VAL A 24 -17.55 40.78 -10.89
N ASN A 25 -17.40 41.52 -11.99
CA ASN A 25 -17.49 40.91 -13.31
C ASN A 25 -16.36 39.89 -13.30
N LEU A 26 -16.68 38.62 -13.09
CA LEU A 26 -15.91 37.55 -13.68
C LEU A 26 -16.25 37.61 -15.17
N PRO A 27 -15.41 38.19 -16.06
CA PRO A 27 -15.34 37.61 -17.37
C PRO A 27 -14.79 36.20 -17.10
N ILE A 28 -15.69 35.21 -17.02
CA ILE A 28 -15.32 33.82 -17.22
C ILE A 28 -14.89 33.78 -18.68
N ILE A 29 -13.64 34.21 -18.92
CA ILE A 29 -12.91 33.83 -20.10
C ILE A 29 -12.73 32.34 -19.91
N ILE A 30 -13.59 31.60 -20.60
CA ILE A 30 -13.34 30.23 -21.05
C ILE A 30 -12.05 30.31 -21.85
N SER A 31 -10.92 30.28 -21.15
CA SER A 31 -9.59 30.15 -21.71
C SER A 31 -9.24 28.68 -21.49
N ASN A 32 -9.48 27.88 -22.52
CA ASN A 32 -9.03 26.49 -22.68
C ASN A 32 -9.84 25.38 -22.00
N GLY A 33 -11.14 25.54 -21.75
CA GLY A 33 -12.00 24.40 -21.36
C GLY A 33 -11.69 23.78 -19.99
N ILE A 34 -11.02 24.50 -19.09
CA ILE A 34 -10.68 24.04 -17.74
C ILE A 34 -11.69 24.64 -16.74
N MET A 35 -12.33 23.77 -15.96
CA MET A 35 -13.23 24.13 -14.85
C MET A 35 -12.50 24.97 -13.78
N SER A 36 -13.19 25.94 -13.17
CA SER A 36 -12.59 26.73 -12.07
C SER A 36 -12.47 25.91 -10.78
N VAL A 37 -11.48 26.22 -9.93
CA VAL A 37 -11.27 25.54 -8.64
C VAL A 37 -12.51 25.63 -7.74
N ALA A 38 -13.19 26.78 -7.72
CA ALA A 38 -14.42 26.95 -6.94
C ALA A 38 -15.58 26.07 -7.45
N ALA A 39 -15.70 25.90 -8.77
CA ALA A 39 -16.69 24.99 -9.36
C ALA A 39 -16.36 23.53 -9.03
N LEU A 40 -15.07 23.16 -9.06
CA LEU A 40 -14.62 21.83 -8.68
C LEU A 40 -14.92 21.52 -7.20
N ILE A 41 -14.63 22.46 -6.28
CA ILE A 41 -14.97 22.32 -4.85
C ILE A 41 -16.47 22.13 -4.66
N LYS A 42 -17.29 22.96 -5.34
CA LYS A 42 -18.75 22.86 -5.25
C LYS A 42 -19.26 21.49 -5.72
N GLN A 43 -18.75 21.00 -6.84
CA GLN A 43 -19.12 19.67 -7.35
C GLN A 43 -18.74 18.57 -6.38
N ILE A 44 -17.51 18.61 -5.84
CA ILE A 44 -17.05 17.66 -4.82
C ILE A 44 -17.97 17.65 -3.60
N ASN A 45 -18.35 18.82 -3.07
CA ASN A 45 -19.23 18.90 -1.90
C ASN A 45 -20.66 18.40 -2.18
N GLN A 46 -21.17 18.57 -3.41
CA GLN A 46 -22.48 18.03 -3.78
C GLN A 46 -22.49 16.49 -3.80
N VAL A 47 -21.36 15.86 -4.17
CA VAL A 47 -21.15 14.40 -4.09
C VAL A 47 -21.17 13.89 -2.65
N VAL A 48 -20.43 14.60 -1.80
CA VAL A 48 -20.30 14.35 -0.36
C VAL A 48 -21.68 14.34 0.29
N GLU A 49 -22.50 15.35 -0.06
CA GLU A 49 -23.87 15.47 0.43
C GLU A 49 -24.83 14.41 -0.16
N ASN A 50 -24.58 13.94 -1.39
CA ASN A 50 -25.45 12.98 -2.10
C ASN A 50 -24.63 11.81 -2.69
N PRO A 51 -24.10 10.92 -1.85
CA PRO A 51 -23.22 9.86 -2.31
C PRO A 51 -23.99 8.82 -3.14
N PRO A 52 -23.35 8.22 -4.15
CA PRO A 52 -23.98 7.19 -4.97
C PRO A 52 -24.30 5.94 -4.12
N ALA A 53 -25.30 5.18 -4.57
CA ALA A 53 -25.72 3.98 -3.86
C ALA A 53 -24.58 2.93 -3.81
N PRO A 54 -24.43 2.17 -2.71
CA PRO A 54 -23.44 1.10 -2.63
C PRO A 54 -23.52 0.15 -3.85
N GLY A 55 -22.38 -0.16 -4.47
CA GLY A 55 -22.31 -1.08 -5.61
C GLY A 55 -22.58 -0.47 -6.99
N THR A 56 -22.86 0.84 -7.08
CA THR A 56 -23.07 1.54 -8.37
C THR A 56 -21.78 1.99 -9.06
N ILE A 57 -20.67 1.96 -8.34
CA ILE A 57 -19.36 2.40 -8.81
C ILE A 57 -18.50 1.14 -8.98
N SER A 58 -17.92 0.94 -10.16
CA SER A 58 -17.00 -0.16 -10.39
C SER A 58 -15.72 0.01 -9.56
N ASN A 59 -15.03 -1.10 -9.28
CA ASN A 59 -13.73 -1.04 -8.59
C ASN A 59 -12.70 -0.24 -9.42
N GLU A 60 -12.78 -0.30 -10.75
CA GLU A 60 -11.93 0.44 -11.66
C GLU A 60 -12.15 1.96 -11.54
N GLU A 61 -13.39 2.41 -11.54
CA GLU A 61 -13.75 3.82 -11.34
C GLU A 61 -13.32 4.30 -9.96
N ARG A 62 -13.52 3.46 -8.95
CA ARG A 62 -13.06 3.70 -7.58
C ARG A 62 -11.56 3.94 -7.51
N VAL A 63 -10.78 3.02 -8.05
CA VAL A 63 -9.31 3.08 -8.13
C VAL A 63 -8.85 4.33 -8.88
N GLY A 64 -9.48 4.59 -10.03
CA GLY A 64 -9.16 5.70 -10.90
C GLY A 64 -9.33 7.04 -10.20
N LEU A 65 -10.40 7.19 -9.40
CA LEU A 65 -10.56 8.41 -8.62
C LEU A 65 -9.52 8.57 -7.54
N LEU A 66 -9.28 7.55 -6.70
CA LEU A 66 -8.36 7.71 -5.58
C LEU A 66 -7.00 8.21 -6.08
N ALA A 67 -6.57 7.73 -7.25
CA ALA A 67 -5.38 8.22 -7.93
C ALA A 67 -5.51 9.68 -8.40
N ALA A 68 -6.66 10.12 -8.90
CA ALA A 68 -6.92 11.51 -9.26
C ALA A 68 -6.90 12.43 -8.02
N LEU A 69 -7.48 12.01 -6.89
CA LEU A 69 -7.43 12.74 -5.62
C LEU A 69 -6.00 12.86 -5.09
N ASP A 70 -5.22 11.78 -5.15
CA ASP A 70 -3.82 11.80 -4.74
C ASP A 70 -2.98 12.74 -5.64
N LYS A 71 -3.30 12.82 -6.95
CA LYS A 71 -2.69 13.79 -7.88
C LYS A 71 -3.14 15.22 -7.61
N LEU A 72 -4.41 15.44 -7.32
CA LEU A 72 -4.94 16.76 -6.99
C LEU A 72 -4.30 17.28 -5.71
N ARG A 73 -4.28 16.48 -4.63
CA ARG A 73 -3.59 16.80 -3.38
C ARG A 73 -2.13 17.15 -3.65
N ALA A 74 -1.43 16.31 -4.40
CA ALA A 74 -0.03 16.55 -4.77
C ALA A 74 0.21 17.85 -5.55
N THR A 75 -0.80 18.39 -6.23
CA THR A 75 -0.71 19.61 -7.03
C THR A 75 -0.99 20.87 -6.20
N VAL A 76 -1.90 20.76 -5.23
CA VAL A 76 -2.39 21.93 -4.46
C VAL A 76 -1.77 22.04 -3.06
N GLU A 77 -1.22 20.95 -2.53
CA GLU A 77 -0.65 20.90 -1.19
C GLU A 77 0.62 21.75 -1.11
N SER A 78 0.65 22.70 -0.16
CA SER A 78 1.84 23.50 0.07
C SER A 78 2.94 22.68 0.78
N PRO A 79 4.21 23.11 0.77
CA PRO A 79 5.26 22.42 1.49
C PRO A 79 4.98 22.24 2.99
N ILE A 80 4.37 23.24 3.64
CA ILE A 80 4.05 23.16 5.07
C ILE A 80 2.91 22.18 5.35
N ASP A 81 1.90 22.11 4.47
CA ASP A 81 0.81 21.15 4.57
C ASP A 81 1.32 19.71 4.39
N PHE A 82 2.16 19.50 3.36
CA PHE A 82 2.81 18.21 3.12
C PHE A 82 3.62 17.75 4.33
N THR A 83 4.48 18.62 4.86
CA THR A 83 5.32 18.31 6.01
C THR A 83 4.47 17.98 7.23
N THR A 84 3.46 18.80 7.51
CA THR A 84 2.54 18.61 8.64
C THR A 84 1.82 17.27 8.55
N ARG A 85 1.25 16.94 7.38
CA ARG A 85 0.58 15.66 7.14
C ARG A 85 1.53 14.47 7.35
N VAL A 86 2.77 14.58 6.89
CA VAL A 86 3.76 13.49 7.02
C VAL A 86 4.20 13.30 8.47
N ILE A 87 4.58 14.38 9.18
CA ILE A 87 5.08 14.28 10.57
C ILE A 87 3.97 13.82 11.53
N PHE A 88 2.73 14.28 11.35
CA PHE A 88 1.63 13.92 12.23
C PHE A 88 0.92 12.62 11.83
N GLY A 89 1.14 12.10 10.61
CA GLY A 89 0.46 10.89 10.13
C GLY A 89 0.70 9.62 10.96
N ALA A 90 1.75 9.57 11.79
CA ALA A 90 1.96 8.45 12.70
C ALA A 90 0.89 8.33 13.80
N HIS A 91 0.24 9.45 14.17
CA HIS A 91 -0.79 9.46 15.21
C HIS A 91 -2.04 8.71 14.78
N GLU A 92 -2.39 8.72 13.49
CA GLU A 92 -3.55 8.00 12.95
C GLU A 92 -3.44 6.49 13.22
N GLN A 93 -2.26 5.91 13.01
CA GLN A 93 -2.03 4.48 13.28
C GLN A 93 -2.09 4.13 14.76
N VAL A 94 -1.47 4.98 15.60
CA VAL A 94 -1.47 4.78 17.05
C VAL A 94 -2.90 4.91 17.58
N GLY A 95 -3.67 5.88 17.10
CA GLY A 95 -5.09 6.02 17.41
C GLY A 95 -5.89 4.78 17.02
N LEU A 96 -5.69 4.28 15.80
CA LEU A 96 -6.34 3.07 15.31
C LEU A 96 -5.99 1.84 16.18
N ARG A 97 -4.71 1.67 16.50
CA ARG A 97 -4.21 0.59 17.37
C ARG A 97 -4.82 0.67 18.76
N LEU A 98 -4.83 1.85 19.38
CA LEU A 98 -5.44 2.08 20.68
C LEU A 98 -6.94 1.79 20.66
N GLY A 99 -7.66 2.22 19.61
CA GLY A 99 -9.08 1.93 19.48
C GLY A 99 -9.41 0.44 19.43
N ILE A 100 -8.54 -0.34 18.78
CA ILE A 100 -8.63 -1.80 18.74
C ILE A 100 -8.33 -2.39 20.13
N GLU A 101 -7.18 -2.08 20.72
CA GLU A 101 -6.73 -2.68 21.99
C GLU A 101 -7.61 -2.29 23.18
N MET A 102 -8.16 -1.07 23.19
CA MET A 102 -9.12 -0.61 24.19
C MET A 102 -10.51 -1.21 23.97
N GLY A 103 -10.76 -1.96 22.89
CA GLY A 103 -12.08 -2.53 22.60
C GLY A 103 -13.15 -1.50 22.20
N LEU A 104 -12.75 -0.31 21.73
CA LEU A 104 -13.67 0.75 21.31
C LEU A 104 -14.50 0.29 20.10
N PHE A 105 -13.86 -0.30 19.09
CA PHE A 105 -14.57 -0.78 17.89
C PHE A 105 -15.59 -1.88 18.21
N ASN A 106 -15.26 -2.82 19.09
CA ASN A 106 -16.20 -3.85 19.53
C ASN A 106 -17.36 -3.26 20.33
N THR A 107 -17.07 -2.34 21.25
CA THR A 107 -18.08 -1.64 22.05
C THR A 107 -19.06 -0.88 21.18
N MET A 108 -18.54 -0.15 20.19
CA MET A 108 -19.36 0.61 19.25
C MET A 108 -20.08 -0.32 18.26
N ALA A 109 -19.48 -1.40 17.78
CA ALA A 109 -20.16 -2.36 16.91
C ALA A 109 -21.39 -2.99 17.59
N ALA A 110 -21.33 -3.25 18.90
CA ALA A 110 -22.40 -3.87 19.67
C ALA A 110 -23.68 -3.01 19.79
N ILE A 111 -23.60 -1.68 19.61
CA ILE A 111 -24.77 -0.79 19.66
C ILE A 111 -25.45 -0.59 18.30
N GLY A 112 -24.89 -1.12 17.21
CA GLY A 112 -25.42 -0.96 15.85
C GLY A 112 -25.52 0.51 15.44
N GLU A 113 -26.74 0.97 15.12
CA GLU A 113 -27.04 2.36 14.76
C GLU A 113 -27.22 3.29 15.98
N GLY A 114 -27.01 2.78 17.20
CA GLY A 114 -27.10 3.56 18.42
C GLY A 114 -25.99 4.60 18.61
N GLU A 115 -26.06 5.32 19.71
CA GLU A 115 -25.09 6.35 20.13
C GLU A 115 -24.68 6.09 21.58
N LEU A 116 -23.45 6.43 21.94
CA LEU A 116 -22.97 6.37 23.34
C LEU A 116 -22.23 7.66 23.72
N GLU A 117 -22.43 8.06 24.97
CA GLU A 117 -21.60 9.07 25.64
C GLU A 117 -20.23 8.50 25.99
N VAL A 118 -19.20 9.34 26.00
CA VAL A 118 -17.83 8.93 26.36
C VAL A 118 -17.75 8.28 27.74
N SER A 119 -18.55 8.73 28.71
CA SER A 119 -18.62 8.14 30.05
C SER A 119 -19.13 6.69 30.02
N GLU A 120 -20.12 6.40 29.18
CA GLU A 120 -20.65 5.05 28.97
C GLU A 120 -19.62 4.16 28.25
N ILE A 121 -18.97 4.69 27.22
CA ILE A 121 -17.88 3.98 26.50
C ILE A 121 -16.76 3.65 27.49
N ALA A 122 -16.32 4.63 28.27
CA ALA A 122 -15.26 4.49 29.27
C ALA A 122 -15.59 3.44 30.34
N GLN A 123 -16.84 3.41 30.81
CA GLN A 123 -17.30 2.37 31.72
C GLN A 123 -17.26 0.98 31.07
N LYS A 124 -17.71 0.85 29.82
CA LYS A 124 -17.75 -0.43 29.10
C LYS A 124 -16.36 -1.00 28.83
N VAL A 125 -15.39 -0.14 28.50
CA VAL A 125 -14.01 -0.58 28.18
C VAL A 125 -13.07 -0.56 29.39
N GLY A 126 -13.53 -0.07 30.54
CA GLY A 126 -12.72 -0.01 31.77
C GLY A 126 -11.53 0.97 31.68
N ALA A 127 -11.67 2.06 30.93
CA ALA A 127 -10.61 3.06 30.74
C ALA A 127 -10.99 4.43 31.33
N ALA A 128 -10.00 5.29 31.56
CA ALA A 128 -10.25 6.64 32.04
C ALA A 128 -11.04 7.47 31.01
N GLU A 129 -12.08 8.17 31.44
CA GLU A 129 -12.99 8.93 30.57
C GLU A 129 -12.25 9.95 29.69
N LEU A 130 -11.29 10.69 30.26
CA LEU A 130 -10.48 11.64 29.50
C LEU A 130 -9.63 10.96 28.41
N LEU A 131 -9.11 9.76 28.67
CA LEU A 131 -8.36 9.00 27.67
C LEU A 131 -9.28 8.56 26.53
N VAL A 132 -10.46 8.02 26.86
CA VAL A 132 -11.47 7.61 25.87
C VAL A 132 -11.91 8.81 25.03
N SER A 133 -12.19 9.96 25.65
CA SER A 133 -12.53 11.20 24.92
C SER A 133 -11.44 11.55 23.89
N ARG A 134 -10.15 11.50 24.28
CA ARG A 134 -9.04 11.82 23.38
C ARG A 134 -8.94 10.84 22.20
N VAL A 135 -9.08 9.54 22.47
CA VAL A 135 -8.98 8.51 21.42
C VAL A 135 -10.19 8.56 20.50
N MET A 136 -11.41 8.70 21.04
CA MET A 136 -12.64 8.83 20.25
C MET A 136 -12.61 10.06 19.34
N LYS A 137 -12.13 11.21 19.82
CA LYS A 137 -11.96 12.42 18.99
C LYS A 137 -11.01 12.19 17.81
N LEU A 138 -9.89 11.51 18.04
CA LEU A 138 -8.95 11.16 16.97
C LEU A 138 -9.60 10.22 15.95
N LEU A 139 -10.24 9.15 16.41
CA LEU A 139 -10.91 8.18 15.54
C LEU A 139 -12.10 8.78 14.77
N ALA A 140 -12.82 9.72 15.38
CA ALA A 140 -13.89 10.47 14.70
C ALA A 140 -13.34 11.43 13.65
N ALA A 141 -12.23 12.12 13.92
CA ALA A 141 -11.54 12.95 12.95
C ALA A 141 -10.98 12.13 11.75
N MET A 142 -10.70 10.84 11.97
CA MET A 142 -10.35 9.88 10.91
C MET A 142 -11.57 9.33 10.15
N GLY A 143 -12.79 9.74 10.50
CA GLY A 143 -14.04 9.26 9.88
C GLY A 143 -14.47 7.85 10.29
N LEU A 144 -13.80 7.25 11.29
CA LEU A 144 -14.12 5.90 11.77
C LEU A 144 -15.34 5.90 12.68
N PHE A 145 -15.51 6.96 13.46
CA PHE A 145 -16.72 7.26 14.23
C PHE A 145 -17.30 8.61 13.81
N LYS A 146 -18.55 8.88 14.17
CA LYS A 146 -19.19 10.18 13.99
C LYS A 146 -19.48 10.79 15.35
N GLU A 147 -18.98 11.99 15.60
CA GLU A 147 -19.35 12.78 16.79
C GLU A 147 -20.71 13.46 16.52
N VAL A 148 -21.75 13.04 17.23
CA VAL A 148 -23.14 13.50 17.02
C VAL A 148 -23.56 14.59 18.01
N ALA A 149 -22.87 14.66 19.16
CA ALA A 149 -22.95 15.72 20.14
C ALA A 149 -21.63 15.79 20.93
N GLU A 150 -21.47 16.78 21.80
CA GLU A 150 -20.28 16.89 22.65
C GLU A 150 -20.05 15.59 23.43
N ASN A 151 -18.90 14.93 23.20
CA ASN A 151 -18.55 13.64 23.82
C ASN A 151 -19.55 12.50 23.55
N LYS A 152 -20.32 12.56 22.46
CA LYS A 152 -21.27 11.52 22.06
C LYS A 152 -20.99 11.03 20.64
N TYR A 153 -20.92 9.71 20.47
CA TYR A 153 -20.46 9.09 19.23
C TYR A 153 -21.39 7.99 18.71
N THR A 154 -21.41 7.81 17.39
CA THR A 154 -21.98 6.63 16.70
C THR A 154 -20.97 6.04 15.70
N ASN A 155 -21.28 4.87 15.14
CA ASN A 155 -20.44 4.20 14.15
C ASN A 155 -20.31 5.02 12.86
N GLY A 156 -19.08 5.15 12.37
CA GLY A 156 -18.82 5.47 10.98
C GLY A 156 -18.90 4.21 10.11
N PRO A 157 -18.94 4.36 8.77
CA PRO A 157 -19.08 3.23 7.84
C PRO A 157 -17.90 2.24 7.91
N LEU A 158 -16.72 2.70 8.34
CA LEU A 158 -15.51 1.88 8.40
C LEU A 158 -15.25 1.26 9.79
N ALA A 159 -15.89 1.75 10.86
CA ALA A 159 -15.67 1.23 12.22
C ALA A 159 -15.87 -0.29 12.35
N PRO A 160 -16.92 -0.90 11.78
CA PRO A 160 -17.12 -2.36 11.88
C PRO A 160 -15.96 -3.18 11.33
N ALA A 161 -15.24 -2.65 10.32
CA ALA A 161 -14.08 -3.31 9.73
C ALA A 161 -12.88 -3.43 10.70
N PHE A 162 -12.91 -2.75 11.84
CA PHE A 162 -11.87 -2.80 12.88
C PHE A 162 -12.33 -3.46 14.19
N SER A 163 -13.50 -4.10 14.17
CA SER A 163 -13.94 -5.00 15.23
C SER A 163 -13.33 -6.40 15.07
N ASP A 164 -13.51 -7.26 16.08
CA ASP A 164 -13.03 -8.65 16.06
C ASP A 164 -13.74 -9.53 15.02
N ALA A 165 -14.83 -9.05 14.43
CA ALA A 165 -15.49 -9.72 13.31
C ALA A 165 -14.68 -9.63 12.00
N SER A 166 -13.61 -8.83 11.98
CA SER A 166 -12.76 -8.59 10.81
C SER A 166 -11.33 -9.06 11.08
N PRO A 167 -10.60 -9.54 10.05
CA PRO A 167 -9.17 -9.83 10.16
C PRO A 167 -8.28 -8.56 10.16
N LEU A 168 -8.81 -7.40 9.76
CA LEU A 168 -8.04 -6.17 9.58
C LEU A 168 -7.36 -5.62 10.85
N PRO A 169 -7.94 -5.73 12.07
CA PRO A 169 -7.24 -5.36 13.30
C PRO A 169 -5.89 -6.06 13.48
N LYS A 170 -5.77 -7.31 13.01
CA LYS A 170 -4.51 -8.07 13.07
C LYS A 170 -3.45 -7.49 12.14
N ALA A 171 -3.83 -6.94 10.99
CA ALA A 171 -2.91 -6.19 10.13
C ALA A 171 -2.44 -4.88 10.78
N VAL A 172 -3.34 -4.18 11.49
CA VAL A 172 -2.96 -3.02 12.29
C VAL A 172 -1.97 -3.40 13.38
N THR A 173 -2.22 -4.49 14.13
CA THR A 173 -1.27 -5.05 15.10
C THR A 173 0.11 -5.21 14.47
N HIS A 174 0.18 -6.02 13.42
CA HIS A 174 1.43 -6.46 12.86
C HIS A 174 2.29 -5.28 12.39
N ILE A 175 1.69 -4.34 11.66
CA ILE A 175 2.42 -3.22 11.09
C ILE A 175 2.76 -2.16 12.14
N THR A 176 1.91 -1.94 13.14
CA THR A 176 2.25 -1.01 14.22
C THR A 176 3.40 -1.52 15.09
N THR A 177 3.49 -2.83 15.34
CA THR A 177 4.68 -3.45 15.94
C THR A 177 5.92 -3.28 15.05
N ALA A 178 5.79 -3.45 13.73
CA ALA A 178 6.89 -3.21 12.80
C ALA A 178 7.43 -1.75 12.83
N ASN A 179 6.61 -0.78 13.28
CA ASN A 179 7.05 0.60 13.40
C ASN A 179 8.14 0.83 14.45
N GLU A 180 8.22 -0.03 15.48
CA GLU A 180 9.30 0.03 16.47
C GLU A 180 10.68 -0.06 15.78
N VAL A 181 10.75 -0.91 14.76
CA VAL A 181 11.93 -1.06 13.91
C VAL A 181 12.09 0.14 12.98
N LEU A 182 11.00 0.57 12.33
CA LEU A 182 11.03 1.66 11.35
C LEU A 182 11.56 2.98 11.95
N ILE A 183 11.18 3.32 13.18
CA ILE A 183 11.63 4.54 13.87
C ILE A 183 13.14 4.51 14.14
N LYS A 184 13.74 3.32 14.23
CA LYS A 184 15.17 3.10 14.50
C LYS A 184 16.04 3.00 13.25
N ILE A 185 15.46 2.92 12.05
CA ILE A 185 16.21 2.85 10.79
C ILE A 185 17.20 4.00 10.61
N PRO A 186 16.86 5.29 10.85
CA PRO A 186 17.82 6.37 10.64
C PRO A 186 19.07 6.21 11.51
N GLU A 187 18.88 5.82 12.77
CA GLU A 187 19.97 5.55 13.72
C GLU A 187 20.83 4.37 13.26
N TYR A 188 20.21 3.26 12.86
CA TYR A 188 20.89 2.08 12.34
C TYR A 188 21.71 2.39 11.08
N LEU A 189 21.09 3.01 10.07
CA LEU A 189 21.76 3.32 8.80
C LEU A 189 22.90 4.30 9.00
N LYS A 190 22.76 5.30 9.88
CA LYS A 190 23.88 6.17 10.23
C LYS A 190 25.05 5.40 10.85
N LYS A 191 24.77 4.45 11.75
CA LYS A 191 25.79 3.59 12.37
C LYS A 191 26.50 2.67 11.35
N THR A 192 25.79 2.21 10.33
CA THR A 192 26.36 1.34 9.28
C THR A 192 26.97 2.11 8.11
N ASN A 193 27.06 3.44 8.20
CA ASN A 193 27.48 4.33 7.11
C ASN A 193 26.62 4.15 5.85
N TYR A 194 25.31 4.02 6.04
CA TYR A 194 24.29 3.93 4.99
C TYR A 194 24.56 2.78 4.00
N LYS A 195 24.98 1.63 4.53
CA LYS A 195 25.03 0.36 3.80
C LYS A 195 23.64 -0.29 3.79
N ASN A 196 23.31 -0.94 2.68
CA ASN A 196 22.11 -1.74 2.59
C ASN A 196 22.25 -2.95 3.54
N PRO A 197 21.26 -3.24 4.40
CA PRO A 197 21.29 -4.42 5.24
C PRO A 197 21.06 -5.66 4.37
N GLU A 198 21.90 -6.68 4.57
CA GLU A 198 21.81 -7.97 3.86
C GLU A 198 21.90 -9.18 4.79
N ASN A 199 22.09 -8.96 6.10
CA ASN A 199 22.20 -10.02 7.09
C ASN A 199 20.90 -10.12 7.90
N THR A 200 20.17 -11.22 7.72
CA THR A 200 18.91 -11.51 8.41
C THR A 200 19.05 -11.71 9.93
N ASN A 201 20.29 -11.88 10.44
CA ASN A 201 20.62 -12.05 11.86
C ASN A 201 21.32 -10.83 12.49
N ASP A 202 21.62 -9.78 11.72
CA ASP A 202 22.26 -8.54 12.21
C ASP A 202 21.79 -7.30 11.43
N GLY A 203 20.46 -7.24 11.23
CA GLY A 203 19.76 -6.20 10.49
C GLY A 203 19.14 -5.11 11.38
N PRO A 204 18.34 -4.21 10.77
CA PRO A 204 17.62 -3.17 11.49
C PRO A 204 16.69 -3.74 12.57
N PHE A 205 16.04 -4.88 12.30
CA PHE A 205 15.19 -5.59 13.25
C PHE A 205 15.93 -5.95 14.54
N GLN A 206 17.05 -6.67 14.44
CA GLN A 206 17.84 -7.07 15.61
C GLN A 206 18.34 -5.87 16.41
N TYR A 207 18.73 -4.81 15.70
CA TYR A 207 19.16 -3.57 16.32
C TYR A 207 18.04 -2.89 17.10
N ALA A 208 16.84 -2.78 16.53
CA ALA A 208 15.72 -2.09 17.14
C ALA A 208 15.08 -2.89 18.29
N MET A 209 14.88 -4.19 18.08
CA MET A 209 14.26 -5.09 19.06
C MET A 209 15.24 -5.62 20.11
N ASN A 210 16.52 -5.25 20.01
CA ASN A 210 17.60 -5.70 20.89
C ASN A 210 17.62 -7.24 21.06
N THR A 211 17.52 -7.95 19.94
CA THR A 211 17.49 -9.42 19.88
C THR A 211 18.56 -9.95 18.94
N LYS A 212 18.91 -11.23 19.09
CA LYS A 212 19.77 -11.97 18.16
C LYS A 212 19.01 -12.99 17.30
N LEU A 213 17.70 -13.11 17.52
CA LEU A 213 16.85 -13.98 16.73
C LEU A 213 16.65 -13.39 15.33
N GLN A 214 16.57 -14.26 14.33
CA GLN A 214 16.00 -13.92 13.04
C GLN A 214 14.50 -13.63 13.22
N TYR A 215 13.90 -12.83 12.34
CA TYR A 215 12.50 -12.39 12.46
C TYR A 215 11.50 -13.53 12.71
N TYR A 216 11.55 -14.61 11.93
CA TYR A 216 10.63 -15.74 12.09
C TYR A 216 10.91 -16.52 13.38
N ASP A 217 12.16 -16.62 13.82
CA ASP A 217 12.48 -17.21 15.13
C ASP A 217 11.99 -16.34 16.30
N TRP A 218 11.99 -15.02 16.14
CA TRP A 218 11.37 -14.11 17.11
C TRP A 218 9.84 -14.22 17.13
N LEU A 219 9.18 -14.43 15.98
CA LEU A 219 7.73 -14.68 15.97
C LEU A 219 7.35 -15.91 16.82
N LYS A 220 8.20 -16.94 16.87
CA LYS A 220 7.97 -18.12 17.73
C LYS A 220 7.97 -17.77 19.22
N THR A 221 8.60 -16.66 19.62
CA THR A 221 8.58 -16.17 21.01
C THR A 221 7.44 -15.19 21.28
N GLU A 222 6.72 -14.76 20.24
CA GLU A 222 5.68 -13.73 20.31
C GLU A 222 4.36 -14.20 19.65
N PRO A 223 3.57 -15.06 20.32
CA PRO A 223 2.42 -15.72 19.70
C PRO A 223 1.36 -14.77 19.12
N GLU A 224 1.08 -13.65 19.81
CA GLU A 224 0.12 -12.66 19.31
C GLU A 224 0.58 -12.01 18.01
N GLN A 225 1.89 -11.76 17.90
CA GLN A 225 2.49 -11.16 16.71
C GLN A 225 2.63 -12.19 15.59
N ALA A 226 2.87 -13.47 15.89
CA ALA A 226 2.83 -14.55 14.90
C ALA A 226 1.43 -14.67 14.27
N ILE A 227 0.37 -14.64 15.09
CA ILE A 227 -1.01 -14.61 14.61
C ILE A 227 -1.26 -13.37 13.75
N ALA A 228 -0.80 -12.20 14.20
CA ALA A 228 -0.96 -10.96 13.47
C ALA A 228 -0.24 -10.97 12.11
N PHE A 229 0.99 -11.48 12.06
CA PHE A 229 1.75 -11.67 10.83
C PHE A 229 1.03 -12.60 9.85
N ASN A 230 0.63 -13.79 10.31
CA ASN A 230 -0.07 -14.78 9.47
C ASN A 230 -1.37 -14.20 8.89
N MET A 231 -2.19 -13.53 9.71
CA MET A 231 -3.41 -12.86 9.25
C MET A 231 -3.13 -11.74 8.24
N THR A 232 -2.03 -11.00 8.40
CA THR A 232 -1.63 -9.96 7.44
C THR A 232 -1.25 -10.57 6.08
N MET A 233 -0.48 -11.66 6.10
CA MET A 233 -0.10 -12.38 4.87
C MET A 233 -1.32 -12.93 4.15
N MET A 234 -2.30 -13.43 4.90
CA MET A 234 -3.59 -13.91 4.40
C MET A 234 -4.41 -12.81 3.71
N LEU A 235 -4.52 -11.63 4.33
CA LEU A 235 -5.21 -10.47 3.73
C LEU A 235 -4.58 -10.05 2.40
N GLN A 236 -3.26 -10.09 2.31
CA GLN A 236 -2.56 -9.83 1.06
C GLN A 236 -2.86 -10.88 -0.02
N ARG A 237 -3.21 -12.12 0.33
CA ARG A 237 -3.55 -13.18 -0.62
C ARG A 237 -5.01 -13.10 -1.08
N MET A 238 -5.95 -12.85 -0.16
CA MET A 238 -7.39 -12.77 -0.46
C MET A 238 -7.77 -11.62 -1.40
N ASP A 239 -7.00 -10.52 -1.39
CA ASP A 239 -7.34 -9.31 -2.15
C ASP A 239 -6.55 -9.18 -3.49
N ARG A 240 -5.79 -10.19 -3.96
CA ARG A 240 -4.85 -10.04 -5.11
C ARG A 240 -5.50 -9.70 -6.46
N GLY A 241 -6.82 -9.60 -6.52
CA GLY A 241 -7.55 -9.39 -7.76
C GLY A 241 -7.67 -10.71 -8.51
N GLU A 242 -7.33 -10.70 -9.80
CA GLU A 242 -7.34 -11.92 -10.62
C GLU A 242 -6.31 -12.93 -10.11
N ALA A 243 -6.72 -14.19 -9.93
CA ALA A 243 -5.81 -15.24 -9.51
C ALA A 243 -4.79 -15.56 -10.60
N TRP A 244 -3.56 -15.95 -10.23
CA TRP A 244 -2.47 -16.12 -11.19
C TRP A 244 -2.80 -17.13 -12.30
N TYR A 245 -3.57 -18.15 -11.95
CA TYR A 245 -3.97 -19.22 -12.85
C TYR A 245 -5.13 -18.85 -13.79
N ASP A 246 -5.75 -17.67 -13.63
CA ASP A 246 -6.74 -17.15 -14.58
C ASP A 246 -6.10 -16.48 -15.79
N TYR A 247 -4.90 -15.90 -15.62
CA TYR A 247 -4.16 -15.25 -16.71
C TYR A 247 -2.91 -16.01 -17.15
N TYR A 248 -2.48 -17.03 -16.39
CA TYR A 248 -1.44 -17.97 -16.81
C TYR A 248 -2.07 -19.18 -17.53
N PRO A 249 -1.52 -19.62 -18.68
CA PRO A 249 -2.11 -20.69 -19.47
C PRO A 249 -1.82 -22.08 -18.89
N VAL A 250 -2.38 -22.39 -17.72
CA VAL A 250 -2.13 -23.63 -16.95
C VAL A 250 -2.36 -24.88 -17.82
N THR A 251 -3.57 -25.05 -18.36
CA THR A 251 -3.96 -26.26 -19.12
C THR A 251 -3.06 -26.51 -20.33
N SER A 252 -2.74 -25.45 -21.08
CA SER A 252 -1.82 -25.53 -22.22
C SER A 252 -0.39 -25.88 -21.80
N LYS A 253 0.05 -25.47 -20.61
CA LYS A 253 1.40 -25.74 -20.11
C LYS A 253 1.54 -27.14 -19.55
N VAL A 254 0.50 -27.68 -18.90
CA VAL A 254 0.44 -29.07 -18.45
C VAL A 254 0.49 -30.02 -19.65
N GLY A 255 -0.36 -29.78 -20.65
CA GLY A 255 -0.43 -30.62 -21.86
C GLY A 255 -1.09 -31.99 -21.61
N ALA A 256 -1.48 -32.67 -22.70
CA ALA A 256 -2.26 -33.91 -22.63
C ALA A 256 -1.47 -35.15 -22.18
N SER A 257 -0.13 -35.08 -22.16
CA SER A 257 0.77 -36.20 -21.88
C SER A 257 1.50 -36.06 -20.54
N PHE A 258 0.97 -35.27 -19.61
CA PHE A 258 1.59 -35.11 -18.29
C PHE A 258 1.49 -36.42 -17.50
N ASP A 259 2.60 -36.85 -16.90
CA ASP A 259 2.63 -38.05 -16.06
C ASP A 259 1.96 -37.76 -14.72
N GLU A 260 0.79 -38.35 -14.50
CA GLU A 260 -0.03 -38.20 -13.28
C GLU A 260 0.70 -38.63 -11.99
N LYS A 261 1.82 -39.36 -12.10
CA LYS A 261 2.63 -39.74 -10.93
C LYS A 261 3.51 -38.59 -10.42
N LEU A 262 3.79 -37.61 -11.28
CA LEU A 262 4.58 -36.44 -10.91
C LEU A 262 3.71 -35.40 -10.21
N PRO A 263 4.29 -34.56 -9.33
CA PRO A 263 3.55 -33.44 -8.77
C PRO A 263 3.16 -32.45 -9.88
N LEU A 264 1.89 -32.09 -9.95
CA LEU A 264 1.42 -31.02 -10.81
C LEU A 264 1.86 -29.66 -10.27
N LEU A 265 1.69 -29.44 -8.97
CA LEU A 265 2.01 -28.18 -8.31
C LEU A 265 2.65 -28.46 -6.96
N VAL A 266 3.82 -27.87 -6.72
CA VAL A 266 4.47 -27.76 -5.42
C VAL A 266 4.39 -26.28 -5.00
N ASP A 267 3.55 -25.98 -4.01
CA ASP A 267 3.40 -24.65 -3.40
C ASP A 267 4.42 -24.51 -2.26
N VAL A 268 5.54 -23.87 -2.55
CA VAL A 268 6.70 -23.74 -1.65
C VAL A 268 6.53 -22.50 -0.79
N GLY A 269 6.48 -22.65 0.54
CA GLY A 269 6.11 -21.55 1.44
C GLY A 269 4.64 -21.14 1.27
N GLY A 270 3.78 -22.13 1.04
CA GLY A 270 2.38 -21.92 0.68
C GLY A 270 1.48 -21.45 1.84
N ASN A 271 2.01 -21.36 3.06
CA ASN A 271 1.29 -21.08 4.29
C ASN A 271 0.15 -22.10 4.51
N ILE A 272 -1.06 -21.67 4.85
CA ILE A 272 -2.20 -22.59 5.04
C ILE A 272 -2.77 -23.17 3.74
N GLY A 273 -2.15 -22.91 2.58
CA GLY A 273 -2.48 -23.59 1.33
C GLY A 273 -3.61 -22.99 0.50
N ILE A 274 -3.96 -21.71 0.69
CA ILE A 274 -5.00 -21.04 -0.12
C ILE A 274 -4.73 -21.18 -1.62
N ASN A 275 -3.51 -20.89 -2.09
CA ASN A 275 -3.23 -20.90 -3.53
C ASN A 275 -3.39 -22.28 -4.15
N VAL A 276 -2.83 -23.31 -3.51
CA VAL A 276 -2.96 -24.71 -3.98
C VAL A 276 -4.40 -25.22 -3.84
N GLY A 277 -5.13 -24.82 -2.79
CA GLY A 277 -6.55 -25.15 -2.60
C GLY A 277 -7.46 -24.53 -3.66
N ASP A 278 -7.29 -23.24 -3.95
CA ASP A 278 -8.06 -22.55 -4.99
C ASP A 278 -7.69 -23.08 -6.39
N PHE A 279 -6.41 -23.37 -6.62
CA PHE A 279 -5.94 -24.01 -7.85
C PHE A 279 -6.60 -25.38 -8.04
N HIS A 280 -6.68 -26.19 -6.99
CA HIS A 280 -7.38 -27.49 -7.02
C HIS A 280 -8.86 -27.32 -7.35
N THR A 281 -9.53 -26.38 -6.67
CA THR A 281 -10.94 -26.07 -6.89
C THR A 281 -11.22 -25.62 -8.33
N LYS A 282 -10.30 -24.86 -8.92
CA LYS A 282 -10.40 -24.37 -10.29
C LYS A 282 -10.15 -25.46 -11.34
N PHE A 283 -9.24 -26.38 -11.04
CA PHE A 283 -8.80 -27.42 -11.98
C PHE A 283 -8.85 -28.82 -11.34
N PRO A 284 -10.04 -29.31 -10.94
CA PRO A 284 -10.16 -30.59 -10.23
C PRO A 284 -9.75 -31.79 -11.10
N ASP A 285 -9.84 -31.66 -12.42
CA ASP A 285 -9.58 -32.74 -13.39
C ASP A 285 -8.14 -32.76 -13.92
N LEU A 286 -7.27 -31.81 -13.51
CA LEU A 286 -5.88 -31.84 -13.97
C LEU A 286 -5.12 -32.97 -13.27
N PRO A 287 -4.39 -33.82 -14.02
CA PRO A 287 -3.67 -34.95 -13.46
C PRO A 287 -2.43 -34.50 -12.67
N GLY A 288 -2.06 -35.28 -11.68
CA GLY A 288 -0.85 -35.07 -10.87
C GLY A 288 -1.13 -34.73 -9.41
N ARG A 289 -0.10 -34.90 -8.60
CA ARG A 289 -0.17 -34.64 -7.14
C ARG A 289 -0.09 -33.15 -6.85
N LEU A 290 -0.78 -32.70 -5.81
CA LEU A 290 -0.67 -31.34 -5.28
C LEU A 290 0.08 -31.40 -3.96
N VAL A 291 1.14 -30.61 -3.84
CA VAL A 291 2.03 -30.62 -2.68
C VAL A 291 2.09 -29.21 -2.09
N LEU A 292 1.82 -29.10 -0.80
CA LEU A 292 2.00 -27.90 -0.01
C LEU A 292 3.22 -28.07 0.90
N GLU A 293 4.17 -27.16 0.82
CA GLU A 293 5.35 -27.13 1.67
C GLU A 293 5.35 -25.86 2.54
N ASP A 294 5.50 -26.04 3.85
CA ASP A 294 5.74 -24.97 4.81
C ASP A 294 6.40 -25.54 6.08
N LEU A 295 6.74 -24.69 7.04
CA LEU A 295 7.35 -25.11 8.30
C LEU A 295 6.43 -26.08 9.08
N PRO A 296 6.99 -27.02 9.87
CA PRO A 296 6.22 -28.02 10.60
C PRO A 296 5.05 -27.46 11.41
N GLU A 297 5.30 -26.34 12.11
CA GLU A 297 4.30 -25.64 12.93
C GLU A 297 3.15 -25.05 12.09
N VAL A 298 3.43 -24.55 10.89
CA VAL A 298 2.40 -24.01 9.99
C VAL A 298 1.56 -25.16 9.45
N ILE A 299 2.20 -26.24 9.00
CA ILE A 299 1.51 -27.43 8.49
C ILE A 299 0.62 -28.07 9.55
N SER A 300 1.07 -28.14 10.81
CA SER A 300 0.27 -28.72 11.90
C SER A 300 -0.97 -27.91 12.24
N ASP A 301 -0.98 -26.61 11.97
CA ASP A 301 -2.09 -25.71 12.31
C ASP A 301 -3.20 -25.69 11.24
N ILE A 302 -2.98 -26.30 10.07
CA ILE A 302 -3.95 -26.31 8.96
C ILE A 302 -5.20 -27.12 9.30
N GLN A 303 -6.31 -26.42 9.56
CA GLN A 303 -7.61 -27.02 9.82
C GLN A 303 -8.37 -27.36 8.52
N GLU A 304 -8.40 -26.43 7.56
CA GLU A 304 -9.25 -26.51 6.38
C GLU A 304 -8.40 -26.48 5.10
N LEU A 305 -8.14 -27.66 4.54
CA LEU A 305 -7.54 -27.85 3.23
C LEU A 305 -7.87 -29.27 2.75
N ASP A 306 -8.21 -29.43 1.46
CA ASP A 306 -8.58 -30.73 0.91
C ASP A 306 -7.48 -31.79 1.19
N PRO A 307 -7.81 -32.97 1.74
CA PRO A 307 -6.83 -34.01 2.05
C PRO A 307 -6.12 -34.60 0.82
N VAL A 308 -6.61 -34.33 -0.41
CA VAL A 308 -5.89 -34.65 -1.65
C VAL A 308 -4.58 -33.86 -1.79
N ILE A 309 -4.48 -32.72 -1.12
CA ILE A 309 -3.28 -31.88 -1.12
C ILE A 309 -2.32 -32.43 -0.06
N GLU A 310 -1.18 -32.93 -0.52
CA GLU A 310 -0.14 -33.49 0.33
C GLU A 310 0.56 -32.38 1.10
N ARG A 311 0.49 -32.44 2.43
CA ARG A 311 1.06 -31.44 3.33
C ARG A 311 2.43 -31.92 3.80
N ILE A 312 3.49 -31.26 3.36
CA ILE A 312 4.87 -31.67 3.59
C ILE A 312 5.56 -30.63 4.49
N PRO A 313 5.89 -30.98 5.74
CA PRO A 313 6.65 -30.08 6.61
C PRO A 313 8.08 -29.94 6.06
N HIS A 314 8.43 -28.76 5.56
CA HIS A 314 9.68 -28.50 4.89
C HIS A 314 10.12 -27.03 4.99
N SER A 315 11.42 -26.81 5.13
CA SER A 315 12.04 -25.48 4.99
C SER A 315 12.72 -25.40 3.64
N PHE A 316 12.32 -24.43 2.81
CA PHE A 316 12.96 -24.16 1.50
C PHE A 316 14.44 -23.77 1.60
N LEU A 317 14.94 -23.48 2.81
CA LEU A 317 16.36 -23.23 3.05
C LEU A 317 17.16 -24.54 3.15
N GLU A 318 16.50 -25.69 3.15
CA GLU A 318 17.07 -27.04 3.08
C GLU A 318 16.81 -27.66 1.70
N PRO A 319 17.59 -28.68 1.28
CA PRO A 319 17.38 -29.31 -0.03
C PRO A 319 15.95 -29.82 -0.20
N GLN A 320 15.34 -29.56 -1.38
CA GLN A 320 13.96 -29.95 -1.66
C GLN A 320 13.73 -31.46 -1.46
N PRO A 321 12.59 -31.88 -0.90
CA PRO A 321 12.27 -33.27 -0.66
C PRO A 321 12.03 -34.03 -1.96
N GLU A 322 12.22 -35.35 -1.92
CA GLU A 322 12.00 -36.24 -3.08
C GLU A 322 10.54 -36.21 -3.57
N THR A 323 9.60 -35.92 -2.67
CA THR A 323 8.17 -35.73 -2.99
C THR A 323 7.93 -34.62 -4.01
N ALA A 324 8.83 -33.64 -4.09
CA ALA A 324 8.74 -32.52 -5.02
C ALA A 324 9.43 -32.81 -6.37
N ARG A 325 10.08 -33.96 -6.57
CA ARG A 325 10.91 -34.20 -7.77
C ARG A 325 10.10 -34.22 -9.06
N GLY A 326 10.62 -33.51 -10.06
CA GLY A 326 10.09 -33.51 -11.42
C GLY A 326 8.73 -32.82 -11.54
N ALA A 327 8.35 -31.99 -10.56
CA ALA A 327 7.06 -31.34 -10.56
C ALA A 327 6.87 -30.46 -11.80
N LYS A 328 5.62 -30.31 -12.26
CA LYS A 328 5.32 -29.44 -13.39
C LYS A 328 5.49 -27.98 -13.03
N PHE A 329 4.93 -27.57 -11.89
CA PHE A 329 5.03 -26.22 -11.36
C PHE A 329 5.65 -26.23 -9.96
N TYR A 330 6.70 -25.44 -9.78
CA TYR A 330 7.16 -25.01 -8.46
C TYR A 330 6.70 -23.58 -8.29
N PHE A 331 5.82 -23.32 -7.33
CA PHE A 331 5.22 -22.01 -7.11
C PHE A 331 5.80 -21.37 -5.84
N LEU A 332 6.31 -20.16 -5.99
CA LEU A 332 6.77 -19.30 -4.90
C LEU A 332 5.89 -18.05 -4.91
N GLY A 333 4.96 -17.96 -3.96
CA GLY A 333 4.06 -16.81 -3.82
C GLY A 333 4.43 -15.96 -2.62
N THR A 334 4.99 -14.77 -2.84
CA THR A 334 5.49 -13.87 -1.77
C THR A 334 6.41 -14.60 -0.81
N VAL A 335 7.51 -15.12 -1.35
CA VAL A 335 8.55 -15.83 -0.58
C VAL A 335 9.86 -15.09 -0.71
N LEU A 336 10.34 -14.87 -1.94
CA LEU A 336 11.68 -14.31 -2.17
C LEU A 336 11.81 -12.85 -1.72
N HIS A 337 10.70 -12.12 -1.55
CA HIS A 337 10.73 -10.75 -1.05
C HIS A 337 11.17 -10.62 0.41
N ASP A 338 11.01 -11.67 1.20
CA ASP A 338 11.42 -11.73 2.62
C ASP A 338 12.89 -12.14 2.79
N TRP A 339 13.60 -12.42 1.70
CA TRP A 339 14.97 -12.94 1.75
C TRP A 339 15.97 -12.06 1.01
N PRO A 340 17.17 -11.84 1.56
CA PRO A 340 18.29 -11.29 0.80
C PRO A 340 18.68 -12.19 -0.38
N ASP A 341 19.48 -11.65 -1.30
CA ASP A 341 19.86 -12.36 -2.53
C ASP A 341 20.61 -13.68 -2.24
N ALA A 342 21.38 -13.78 -1.16
CA ALA A 342 22.13 -14.99 -0.82
C ALA A 342 21.19 -16.17 -0.51
N GLU A 343 20.17 -15.95 0.32
CA GLU A 343 19.15 -16.94 0.66
C GLU A 343 18.25 -17.22 -0.54
N CYS A 344 17.87 -16.20 -1.32
CA CYS A 344 17.10 -16.41 -2.55
C CYS A 344 17.83 -17.36 -3.52
N LYS A 345 19.14 -17.19 -3.69
CA LYS A 345 19.95 -18.08 -4.52
C LYS A 345 19.95 -19.51 -3.97
N LYS A 346 20.07 -19.67 -2.65
CA LYS A 346 19.98 -20.98 -2.00
C LYS A 346 18.65 -21.67 -2.30
N ILE A 347 17.53 -20.97 -2.09
CA ILE A 347 16.16 -21.46 -2.36
C ILE A 347 16.02 -21.89 -3.83
N LEU A 348 16.40 -21.02 -4.75
CA LEU A 348 16.34 -21.28 -6.19
C LEU A 348 17.20 -22.49 -6.58
N SER A 349 18.40 -22.64 -5.98
CA SER A 349 19.29 -23.77 -6.24
C SER A 349 18.69 -25.10 -5.77
N HIS A 350 18.02 -25.11 -4.61
CA HIS A 350 17.35 -26.29 -4.06
C HIS A 350 16.18 -26.73 -4.94
N ILE A 351 15.35 -25.78 -5.38
CA ILE A 351 14.26 -26.06 -6.33
C ILE A 351 14.82 -26.61 -7.64
N ARG A 352 15.83 -25.95 -8.20
CA ARG A 352 16.46 -26.37 -9.47
C ARG A 352 17.00 -27.80 -9.41
N SER A 353 17.52 -28.23 -8.26
CA SER A 353 18.09 -29.58 -8.08
C SER A 353 17.09 -30.73 -8.24
N VAL A 354 15.79 -30.45 -8.10
CA VAL A 354 14.71 -31.44 -8.23
C VAL A 354 13.86 -31.26 -9.50
N MET A 355 14.09 -30.17 -10.25
CA MET A 355 13.42 -29.92 -11.53
C MET A 355 13.86 -30.87 -12.65
N ASN A 356 12.95 -31.15 -13.58
CA ASN A 356 13.26 -31.77 -14.86
C ASN A 356 13.21 -30.72 -15.99
N LYS A 357 13.42 -31.14 -17.25
CA LYS A 357 13.43 -30.25 -18.42
C LYS A 357 12.09 -29.57 -18.69
N ASP A 358 10.99 -30.16 -18.24
CA ASP A 358 9.61 -29.69 -18.48
C ASP A 358 9.02 -28.94 -17.28
N SER A 359 9.75 -28.91 -16.15
CA SER A 359 9.41 -28.19 -14.93
C SER A 359 9.45 -26.67 -15.17
N ILE A 360 8.53 -25.95 -14.52
CA ILE A 360 8.40 -24.51 -14.61
C ILE A 360 8.42 -23.92 -13.20
N LEU A 361 9.30 -22.95 -12.97
CA LEU A 361 9.25 -22.11 -11.78
C LEU A 361 8.26 -20.96 -12.01
N LEU A 362 7.26 -20.85 -11.14
CA LEU A 362 6.28 -19.77 -11.11
C LEU A 362 6.57 -18.88 -9.91
N LEU A 363 7.05 -17.66 -10.19
CA LEU A 363 7.33 -16.65 -9.17
C LEU A 363 6.19 -15.63 -9.15
N SER A 364 5.39 -15.63 -8.09
CA SER A 364 4.30 -14.70 -7.86
C SER A 364 4.69 -13.68 -6.79
N GLU A 365 5.35 -12.61 -7.22
CA GLU A 365 5.93 -11.57 -6.36
C GLU A 365 5.44 -10.16 -6.72
N ASN A 366 5.56 -9.23 -5.77
CA ASN A 366 5.38 -7.81 -6.02
C ASN A 366 6.56 -7.26 -6.81
N ALA A 367 6.44 -7.16 -8.14
CA ALA A 367 7.50 -6.62 -8.99
C ALA A 367 7.46 -5.09 -9.05
N VAL A 368 8.46 -4.43 -8.49
CA VAL A 368 8.58 -2.96 -8.49
C VAL A 368 9.02 -2.46 -9.89
N PRO A 369 8.35 -1.49 -10.53
CA PRO A 369 8.78 -0.82 -11.73
C PRO A 369 10.13 -0.16 -11.52
N ASP A 370 10.91 -0.18 -12.59
CA ASP A 370 12.18 0.51 -12.63
C ASP A 370 12.03 2.04 -12.46
N THR A 371 10.84 2.60 -12.75
CA THR A 371 10.53 4.03 -12.60
C THR A 371 9.10 4.26 -12.12
N ASN A 372 8.86 5.39 -11.44
CA ASN A 372 7.53 5.82 -10.98
C ASN A 372 6.81 4.76 -10.12
N ALA A 373 7.52 4.09 -9.20
CA ALA A 373 6.89 3.19 -8.25
C ALA A 373 5.83 3.91 -7.39
N GLY A 374 4.74 3.22 -7.06
CA GLY A 374 3.70 3.77 -6.19
C GLY A 374 4.20 3.87 -4.75
N LEU A 375 3.70 4.85 -3.99
CA LEU A 375 4.17 5.08 -2.61
C LEU A 375 4.00 3.84 -1.73
N TYR A 376 2.91 3.08 -1.91
CA TYR A 376 2.67 1.84 -1.18
C TYR A 376 3.79 0.81 -1.40
N GLN A 377 4.18 0.52 -2.64
CA GLN A 377 5.26 -0.43 -2.92
C GLN A 377 6.61 0.01 -2.38
N VAL A 378 6.88 1.31 -2.40
CA VAL A 378 8.13 1.80 -1.84
C VAL A 378 8.12 1.68 -0.31
N LYS A 379 6.98 1.90 0.34
CA LYS A 379 6.83 1.68 1.78
C LYS A 379 6.94 0.19 2.14
N LEU A 380 6.40 -0.71 1.31
CA LEU A 380 6.55 -2.15 1.48
C LEU A 380 8.02 -2.59 1.39
N ASP A 381 8.77 -2.10 0.39
CA ASP A 381 10.22 -2.37 0.26
C ASP A 381 11.02 -1.90 1.49
N PHE A 382 10.60 -0.78 2.11
CA PHE A 382 11.19 -0.33 3.38
C PHE A 382 10.86 -1.29 4.52
N THR A 383 9.63 -1.79 4.61
CA THR A 383 9.30 -2.84 5.59
C THR A 383 10.13 -4.10 5.36
N MET A 384 10.32 -4.54 4.11
CA MET A 384 11.15 -5.70 3.77
C MET A 384 12.60 -5.53 4.21
N MET A 385 13.19 -4.36 3.92
CA MET A 385 14.54 -4.00 4.37
C MET A 385 14.66 -4.00 5.90
N SER A 386 13.61 -3.54 6.60
CA SER A 386 13.66 -3.28 8.04
C SER A 386 13.51 -4.53 8.87
N LEU A 387 12.53 -5.37 8.51
CA LEU A 387 12.21 -6.59 9.24
C LEU A 387 13.12 -7.75 8.83
N PHE A 388 13.45 -7.84 7.54
CA PHE A 388 14.06 -9.04 6.98
C PHE A 388 15.45 -8.82 6.37
N ALA A 389 15.97 -7.58 6.36
CA ALA A 389 17.16 -7.21 5.57
C ALA A 389 17.01 -7.57 4.07
N ALA A 390 15.78 -7.58 3.57
CA ALA A 390 15.43 -8.05 2.24
C ALA A 390 15.05 -6.90 1.29
N THR A 391 14.60 -7.23 0.08
CA THR A 391 14.32 -6.25 -0.97
C THR A 391 13.15 -6.68 -1.84
N ASP A 392 12.19 -5.77 -2.04
CA ASP A 392 11.23 -5.87 -3.13
C ASP A 392 11.96 -5.53 -4.45
N ARG A 393 12.00 -6.52 -5.34
CA ARG A 393 12.83 -6.47 -6.54
C ARG A 393 12.06 -5.96 -7.75
N THR A 394 12.75 -5.25 -8.64
CA THR A 394 12.22 -4.97 -9.98
C THR A 394 12.26 -6.21 -10.87
N ILE A 395 11.51 -6.19 -11.98
CA ILE A 395 11.58 -7.27 -12.99
C ILE A 395 13.03 -7.49 -13.45
N LYS A 396 13.80 -6.40 -13.62
CA LYS A 396 15.22 -6.49 -13.99
C LYS A 396 16.06 -7.16 -12.90
N GLN A 397 15.80 -6.86 -11.63
CA GLN A 397 16.49 -7.50 -10.51
C GLN A 397 16.12 -8.97 -10.37
N PHE A 398 14.84 -9.32 -10.51
CA PHE A 398 14.40 -10.72 -10.56
C PHE A 398 15.03 -11.48 -11.72
N LYS A 399 15.07 -10.89 -12.91
CA LYS A 399 15.74 -11.49 -14.07
C LYS A 399 17.21 -11.81 -13.77
N ALA A 400 17.95 -10.85 -13.22
CA ALA A 400 19.36 -11.04 -12.89
C ALA A 400 19.58 -12.13 -11.81
N LEU A 401 18.70 -12.19 -10.80
CA LEU A 401 18.72 -13.22 -9.77
C LEU A 401 18.47 -14.61 -10.36
N LEU A 402 17.42 -14.75 -11.18
CA LEU A 402 17.04 -16.00 -11.83
C LEU A 402 18.12 -16.52 -12.78
N GLU A 403 18.64 -15.65 -13.66
CA GLU A 403 19.72 -16.01 -14.61
C GLU A 403 21.00 -16.41 -13.88
N GLY A 404 21.31 -15.78 -12.74
CA GLY A 404 22.43 -16.14 -11.87
C GLY A 404 22.36 -17.58 -11.34
N GLU A 405 21.15 -18.11 -11.14
CA GLU A 405 20.92 -19.47 -10.65
C GLU A 405 20.58 -20.48 -11.77
N GLY A 406 20.76 -20.08 -13.03
CA GLY A 406 20.57 -20.93 -14.20
C GLY A 406 19.12 -21.11 -14.62
N PHE A 407 18.24 -20.17 -14.26
CA PHE A 407 16.88 -20.05 -14.79
C PHE A 407 16.82 -19.06 -15.95
N GLU A 408 15.86 -19.25 -16.85
CA GLU A 408 15.53 -18.27 -17.91
C GLU A 408 14.19 -17.60 -17.57
N LEU A 409 14.15 -16.26 -17.57
CA LEU A 409 12.89 -15.53 -17.48
C LEU A 409 12.15 -15.59 -18.82
N VAL A 410 11.27 -16.58 -18.97
CA VAL A 410 10.50 -16.82 -20.21
C VAL A 410 9.49 -15.71 -20.48
N LYS A 411 8.68 -15.34 -19.47
CA LYS A 411 7.63 -14.33 -19.60
C LYS A 411 7.18 -13.80 -18.25
N VAL A 412 6.86 -12.50 -18.22
CA VAL A 412 6.15 -11.87 -17.11
C VAL A 412 4.66 -11.84 -17.44
N TRP A 413 3.84 -12.31 -16.50
CA TRP A 413 2.38 -12.27 -16.57
C TRP A 413 1.88 -11.31 -15.50
N GLN A 414 0.82 -10.57 -15.79
CA GLN A 414 0.24 -9.57 -14.89
C GLN A 414 -1.28 -9.55 -15.04
N PRO A 415 -2.04 -9.30 -13.96
CA PRO A 415 -3.49 -9.17 -14.02
C PRO A 415 -3.90 -7.94 -14.84
N LYS A 416 -5.12 -7.94 -15.41
CA LYS A 416 -5.63 -6.78 -16.17
C LYS A 416 -6.00 -5.64 -15.22
N ILE A 417 -6.52 -5.99 -14.04
CA ILE A 417 -6.83 -5.05 -12.97
C ILE A 417 -5.73 -5.15 -11.92
N VAL A 418 -5.02 -4.04 -11.69
CA VAL A 418 -3.97 -3.94 -10.66
C VAL A 418 -4.54 -3.10 -9.51
N ARG A 419 -4.31 -3.53 -8.27
CA ARG A 419 -4.83 -2.85 -7.06
C ARG A 419 -4.53 -1.34 -7.07
N PRO A 420 -5.43 -0.51 -6.51
CA PRO A 420 -5.14 0.90 -6.26
C PRO A 420 -3.95 1.02 -5.31
N GLY A 421 -2.94 1.81 -5.71
CA GLY A 421 -1.69 1.96 -4.97
C GLY A 421 -0.55 1.04 -5.41
N MET A 422 -0.81 0.05 -6.27
CA MET A 422 0.16 -0.95 -6.73
C MET A 422 0.77 -0.74 -8.15
N HIS A 423 0.74 0.47 -8.74
CA HIS A 423 1.63 1.01 -9.82
C HIS A 423 0.93 1.88 -10.88
N THR A 424 1.77 2.61 -11.62
CA THR A 424 1.51 3.90 -12.28
C THR A 424 1.26 3.86 -13.79
N ASN A 425 1.63 2.81 -14.52
CA ASN A 425 1.53 2.84 -16.00
C ASN A 425 0.13 2.48 -16.53
N THR A 426 -0.59 1.57 -15.91
CA THR A 426 -1.95 1.21 -16.36
C THR A 426 -2.89 2.40 -16.14
N GLN A 427 -2.75 3.13 -15.03
CA GLN A 427 -3.46 4.38 -14.77
C GLN A 427 -3.00 5.54 -15.67
N ILE A 428 -1.74 5.62 -16.10
CA ILE A 428 -1.34 6.61 -17.12
C ILE A 428 -1.94 6.24 -18.47
N SER A 429 -1.96 4.95 -18.85
CA SER A 429 -2.56 4.52 -20.12
C SER A 429 -4.08 4.59 -20.10
N MET A 430 -4.72 4.34 -18.95
CA MET A 430 -6.17 4.45 -18.74
C MET A 430 -6.58 5.90 -18.55
N ALA A 431 -5.83 6.72 -17.80
CA ALA A 431 -6.06 8.15 -17.77
C ALA A 431 -5.78 8.77 -19.12
N ALA A 432 -4.78 8.30 -19.89
CA ALA A 432 -4.56 8.75 -21.27
C ALA A 432 -5.62 8.23 -22.22
N LYS A 433 -6.11 6.99 -22.07
CA LYS A 433 -7.26 6.45 -22.82
C LYS A 433 -8.51 7.24 -22.49
N LEU A 434 -8.88 7.38 -21.23
CA LEU A 434 -9.99 8.19 -20.74
C LEU A 434 -9.82 9.65 -21.15
N THR A 435 -8.61 10.23 -21.10
CA THR A 435 -8.33 11.60 -21.58
C THR A 435 -8.46 11.68 -23.10
N ASN A 436 -8.06 10.65 -23.85
CA ASN A 436 -8.20 10.57 -25.31
C ASN A 436 -9.65 10.26 -25.73
N GLU A 437 -10.41 9.52 -24.94
CA GLU A 437 -11.83 9.23 -25.09
C GLU A 437 -12.63 10.50 -24.77
N ILE A 438 -12.28 11.20 -23.69
CA ILE A 438 -12.78 12.53 -23.33
C ILE A 438 -12.44 13.52 -24.45
N LYS A 439 -11.20 13.53 -24.96
CA LYS A 439 -10.81 14.37 -26.11
C LYS A 439 -11.60 14.01 -27.35
N ARG A 440 -11.76 12.72 -27.67
CA ARG A 440 -12.51 12.27 -28.84
C ARG A 440 -13.99 12.62 -28.73
N VAL A 441 -14.59 12.50 -27.54
CA VAL A 441 -15.98 12.90 -27.25
C VAL A 441 -16.15 14.42 -27.28
N LEU A 442 -15.12 15.19 -26.91
CA LEU A 442 -15.09 16.65 -27.04
C LEU A 442 -14.81 17.10 -28.49
N ASP A 443 -14.04 16.34 -29.26
CA ASP A 443 -13.73 16.63 -30.66
C ASP A 443 -14.90 16.23 -31.59
N ASP A 444 -15.60 15.12 -31.32
CA ASP A 444 -16.87 14.76 -31.99
C ASP A 444 -18.00 15.76 -31.65
N SER A 445 -17.87 16.52 -30.55
CA SER A 445 -18.81 17.60 -30.19
C SER A 445 -18.58 18.93 -30.93
N SER A 446 -17.63 18.95 -31.88
CA SER A 446 -17.41 20.10 -32.76
C SER A 446 -18.39 20.18 -33.95
N SER A 447 -19.29 19.21 -34.10
CA SER A 447 -20.47 19.37 -34.96
C SER A 447 -21.64 19.94 -34.16
N ASP A 448 -22.09 21.12 -34.56
CA ASP A 448 -23.09 22.07 -34.00
C ASP A 448 -24.49 21.53 -33.62
N SER A 449 -24.65 20.27 -33.25
CA SER A 449 -25.94 19.74 -32.80
C SER A 449 -25.75 18.74 -31.67
N LEU A 450 -26.03 19.19 -30.44
CA LEU A 450 -26.58 18.44 -29.29
C LEU A 450 -26.08 19.06 -27.97
N ILE A 451 -26.44 20.32 -27.73
CA ILE A 451 -26.56 20.83 -26.36
C ILE A 451 -28.00 20.52 -25.95
N ASN A 452 -28.19 19.40 -25.27
CA ASN A 452 -29.43 19.11 -24.54
C ASN A 452 -29.07 18.81 -23.09
N GLU A 453 -29.78 19.43 -22.15
CA GLU A 453 -29.49 19.47 -20.70
C GLU A 453 -29.36 18.06 -20.08
N ASP A 454 -30.08 17.08 -20.63
CA ASP A 454 -30.03 15.67 -20.19
C ASP A 454 -28.63 15.04 -20.31
N SER A 455 -27.80 15.49 -21.27
CA SER A 455 -26.45 14.93 -21.49
C SER A 455 -25.40 15.49 -20.52
N LEU A 456 -25.64 16.68 -19.96
CA LEU A 456 -24.78 17.33 -18.97
C LEU A 456 -25.06 16.77 -17.58
N GLN A 457 -26.32 16.44 -17.30
CA GLN A 457 -26.76 15.80 -16.08
C GLN A 457 -26.18 14.39 -15.94
N ALA A 458 -26.18 13.58 -17.01
CA ALA A 458 -25.51 12.28 -17.03
C ALA A 458 -23.98 12.35 -16.83
N LYS A 459 -23.33 13.42 -17.33
CA LYS A 459 -21.88 13.67 -17.12
C LYS A 459 -21.57 14.18 -15.72
N GLN A 460 -22.51 14.88 -15.09
CA GLN A 460 -22.42 15.35 -13.70
C GLN A 460 -22.64 14.19 -12.73
N GLU A 461 -23.62 13.32 -12.96
CA GLU A 461 -23.88 12.11 -12.16
C GLU A 461 -22.64 11.19 -12.06
N LEU A 462 -21.85 11.09 -13.13
CA LEU A 462 -20.64 10.26 -13.21
C LEU A 462 -19.44 10.82 -12.44
N LEU A 463 -19.29 12.15 -12.43
CA LEU A 463 -18.29 12.85 -11.62
C LEU A 463 -18.72 12.92 -10.15
N SER A 464 -20.04 12.90 -9.94
CA SER A 464 -20.71 13.08 -8.66
C SER A 464 -20.75 11.85 -7.76
N ALA A 465 -20.13 10.74 -8.16
CA ALA A 465 -20.12 9.49 -7.40
C ALA A 465 -18.89 9.34 -6.46
N LEU A 466 -17.90 10.20 -6.64
CA LEU A 466 -16.53 9.73 -6.48
C LEU A 466 -15.89 10.05 -5.09
N VAL A 467 -16.01 11.25 -4.52
CA VAL A 467 -14.98 11.74 -3.57
C VAL A 467 -15.06 11.27 -2.10
N GLU A 468 -16.18 10.75 -1.59
CA GLU A 468 -16.28 10.50 -0.13
C GLU A 468 -16.65 9.06 0.31
N LYS A 469 -16.84 8.12 -0.63
CA LYS A 469 -17.11 6.70 -0.30
C LYS A 469 -16.12 5.70 -0.89
N LEU A 470 -15.04 6.16 -1.53
CA LEU A 470 -14.19 5.29 -2.35
C LEU A 470 -12.97 4.69 -1.66
N GLU A 471 -12.83 4.86 -0.35
CA GLU A 471 -12.01 3.96 0.46
C GLU A 471 -12.86 2.75 0.84
N GLY A 472 -12.75 1.65 0.09
CA GLY A 472 -13.01 0.35 0.72
C GLY A 472 -12.08 0.24 1.94
N PRO A 473 -12.52 -0.36 3.05
CA PRO A 473 -11.74 -0.42 4.29
C PRO A 473 -10.29 -0.85 3.98
N GLU A 474 -10.09 -1.80 3.08
CA GLU A 474 -8.77 -2.28 2.68
C GLU A 474 -7.81 -1.19 2.15
N VAL A 475 -8.26 -0.19 1.39
CA VAL A 475 -7.36 0.81 0.75
C VAL A 475 -7.03 1.98 1.68
N GLY A 476 -8.02 2.48 2.45
CA GLY A 476 -7.80 3.51 3.46
C GLY A 476 -6.88 3.00 4.58
N ILE A 477 -7.05 1.74 4.97
CA ILE A 477 -6.20 1.05 5.94
C ILE A 477 -4.75 1.07 5.53
N TRP A 478 -4.40 0.64 4.31
CA TRP A 478 -2.98 0.62 3.92
C TRP A 478 -2.35 2.01 3.86
N LYS A 479 -3.10 3.06 3.52
CA LYS A 479 -2.59 4.44 3.58
C LYS A 479 -2.26 4.85 5.01
N VAL A 480 -3.19 4.60 5.94
CA VAL A 480 -3.01 4.85 7.37
C VAL A 480 -1.88 3.99 7.92
N VAL A 481 -1.93 2.67 7.72
CA VAL A 481 -1.02 1.60 8.19
C VAL A 481 0.41 1.69 7.62
N PHE A 482 0.65 2.42 6.53
CA PHE A 482 2.02 2.74 6.11
C PHE A 482 2.39 4.24 6.21
N GLY A 483 1.75 5.04 7.07
CA GLY A 483 2.07 6.47 7.27
C GLY A 483 3.51 6.80 7.75
N PRO A 484 3.98 6.27 8.89
CA PRO A 484 5.26 6.62 9.55
C PRO A 484 6.52 6.31 8.76
N GLN A 485 6.48 5.37 7.81
CA GLN A 485 7.62 5.08 6.93
C GLN A 485 8.09 6.34 6.21
N GLY A 486 7.18 7.30 5.93
CA GLY A 486 7.52 8.58 5.36
C GLY A 486 8.45 9.43 6.24
N ASN A 487 8.26 9.42 7.56
CA ASN A 487 9.07 10.18 8.52
C ASN A 487 10.48 9.61 8.63
N ALA A 488 10.60 8.29 8.80
CA ALA A 488 11.89 7.62 8.86
C ALA A 488 12.66 7.82 7.54
N ALA A 489 11.99 7.64 6.40
CA ALA A 489 12.60 7.84 5.09
C ALA A 489 13.04 9.29 4.85
N LEU A 490 12.21 10.27 5.21
CA LEU A 490 12.53 11.69 5.08
C LEU A 490 13.72 12.07 5.96
N ARG A 491 13.72 11.63 7.22
CA ARG A 491 14.83 11.87 8.14
C ARG A 491 16.14 11.28 7.62
N SER A 492 16.14 10.01 7.22
CA SER A 492 17.33 9.38 6.64
C SER A 492 17.80 10.08 5.35
N ALA A 493 16.89 10.56 4.51
CA ALA A 493 17.25 11.33 3.32
C ALA A 493 17.93 12.68 3.64
N ILE A 494 17.48 13.36 4.70
CA ILE A 494 18.12 14.58 5.23
C ILE A 494 19.49 14.26 5.79
N GLU A 495 19.63 13.22 6.61
CA GLU A 495 20.91 12.84 7.23
C GLU A 495 21.95 12.35 6.18
N MET A 496 21.50 11.77 5.07
CA MET A 496 22.34 11.45 3.90
C MET A 496 22.64 12.66 3.00
N ARG A 497 22.09 13.84 3.32
CA ARG A 497 22.24 15.09 2.53
C ARG A 497 21.80 14.93 1.07
N ILE A 498 20.83 14.06 0.79
CA ILE A 498 20.38 13.77 -0.58
C ILE A 498 19.89 15.05 -1.28
N PHE A 499 19.20 15.93 -0.55
CA PHE A 499 18.64 17.17 -1.10
C PHE A 499 19.71 18.21 -1.48
N GLU A 500 20.88 18.21 -0.84
CA GLU A 500 21.98 19.14 -1.12
C GLU A 500 22.75 18.78 -2.39
N VAL A 501 22.58 17.55 -2.88
CA VAL A 501 23.22 17.06 -4.10
C VAL A 501 22.54 17.60 -5.37
N PHE A 502 21.26 17.96 -5.25
CA PHE A 502 20.51 18.59 -6.33
C PHE A 502 20.78 20.09 -6.33
N GLY A 503 21.35 20.60 -7.44
CA GLY A 503 21.52 22.04 -7.61
C GLY A 503 20.17 22.76 -7.77
N PRO A 504 20.14 24.10 -7.74
CA PRO A 504 18.90 24.90 -7.80
C PRO A 504 18.01 24.61 -9.02
N ASN A 505 18.55 23.97 -10.06
CA ASN A 505 17.83 23.62 -11.29
C ASN A 505 17.26 22.19 -11.33
N GLY A 506 17.48 21.37 -10.28
CA GLY A 506 16.88 20.03 -10.18
C GLY A 506 17.31 19.02 -11.25
N GLU A 507 18.53 19.15 -11.78
CA GLU A 507 19.05 18.26 -12.83
C GLU A 507 19.02 16.78 -12.40
N PRO A 508 18.55 15.84 -13.25
CA PRO A 508 18.50 14.43 -12.91
C PRO A 508 19.88 13.87 -12.57
N ARG A 509 19.98 13.13 -11.45
CA ARG A 509 21.19 12.41 -11.05
C ARG A 509 20.96 10.90 -11.12
N THR A 510 21.97 10.15 -11.57
CA THR A 510 21.96 8.69 -11.51
C THR A 510 22.24 8.21 -10.08
N ALA A 511 21.86 6.96 -9.77
CA ALA A 511 22.19 6.39 -8.45
C ALA A 511 23.70 6.31 -8.18
N ALA A 512 24.53 6.19 -9.23
CA ALA A 512 25.98 6.24 -9.10
C ALA A 512 26.48 7.64 -8.73
N GLN A 513 25.96 8.69 -9.39
CA GLN A 513 26.30 10.08 -9.07
C GLN A 513 25.85 10.50 -7.67
N LEU A 514 24.75 9.93 -7.18
CA LEU A 514 24.31 10.12 -5.79
C LEU A 514 25.26 9.42 -4.82
N ALA A 515 25.62 8.16 -5.09
CA ALA A 515 26.56 7.39 -4.26
C ALA A 515 27.92 8.08 -4.11
N ASP A 516 28.49 8.58 -5.22
CA ASP A 516 29.77 9.28 -5.22
C ASP A 516 29.76 10.54 -4.35
N LYS A 517 28.60 11.19 -4.21
CA LYS A 517 28.45 12.46 -3.49
C LYS A 517 28.00 12.32 -2.04
N THR A 518 27.19 11.32 -1.73
CA THR A 518 26.66 11.09 -0.37
C THR A 518 27.48 10.05 0.40
N GLY A 519 28.27 9.21 -0.29
CA GLY A 519 28.96 8.07 0.29
C GLY A 519 28.05 6.88 0.62
N ALA A 520 26.74 6.99 0.34
CA ALA A 520 25.76 5.93 0.60
C ALA A 520 25.75 4.88 -0.52
N GLU A 521 25.33 3.66 -0.19
CA GLU A 521 25.29 2.57 -1.15
C GLU A 521 24.24 2.78 -2.26
N LYS A 522 24.56 2.36 -3.49
CA LYS A 522 23.70 2.55 -4.67
C LYS A 522 22.31 1.92 -4.54
N LEU A 523 22.22 0.71 -3.95
CA LEU A 523 20.95 0.02 -3.76
C LEU A 523 20.05 0.79 -2.79
N LEU A 524 20.62 1.20 -1.66
CA LEU A 524 19.94 2.03 -0.66
C LEU A 524 19.45 3.33 -1.29
N LEU A 525 20.31 4.05 -2.01
CA LEU A 525 19.94 5.27 -2.74
C LEU A 525 18.84 5.04 -3.80
N GLY A 526 18.78 3.85 -4.41
CA GLY A 526 17.68 3.45 -5.27
C GLY A 526 16.34 3.43 -4.54
N LYS A 527 16.29 2.89 -3.32
CA LYS A 527 15.08 2.86 -2.46
C LYS A 527 14.64 4.28 -2.09
N TYR A 528 15.56 5.12 -1.60
CA TYR A 528 15.26 6.51 -1.23
C TYR A 528 14.90 7.40 -2.42
N ARG A 529 15.55 7.22 -3.58
CA ARG A 529 15.22 7.95 -4.80
C ARG A 529 13.77 7.69 -5.22
N ARG A 530 13.25 6.48 -5.07
CA ARG A 530 11.84 6.16 -5.40
C ARG A 530 10.86 6.93 -4.50
N ILE A 531 11.21 7.11 -3.21
CA ILE A 531 10.44 7.97 -2.28
C ILE A 531 10.54 9.45 -2.67
N ILE A 532 11.75 9.94 -2.99
CA ILE A 532 12.00 11.36 -3.28
C ILE A 532 11.47 11.77 -4.65
N GLN A 533 11.49 10.91 -5.66
CA GLN A 533 10.90 11.18 -6.97
C GLN A 533 9.38 11.35 -6.89
N PHE A 534 8.72 10.67 -5.95
CA PHE A 534 7.32 10.95 -5.63
C PHE A 534 7.13 12.36 -5.08
N VAL A 535 8.11 12.93 -4.38
CA VAL A 535 8.11 14.32 -3.89
C VAL A 535 8.48 15.31 -5.01
N GLN A 536 9.45 15.00 -5.87
CA GLN A 536 9.99 15.92 -6.89
C GLN A 536 9.25 15.93 -8.24
N ALA A 537 8.66 14.81 -8.68
CA ALA A 537 7.87 14.76 -9.92
C ALA A 537 6.61 15.68 -9.88
N ARG A 538 6.36 16.28 -8.72
CA ARG A 538 5.24 17.16 -8.38
C ARG A 538 5.54 18.66 -8.50
N HIS A 539 6.79 19.03 -8.82
CA HIS A 539 7.19 20.44 -9.01
C HIS A 539 7.59 20.79 -10.46
N LYS A 540 7.30 19.91 -11.44
CA LYS A 540 7.45 20.23 -12.87
C LYS A 540 6.13 20.66 -13.51
N ILE A 541 5.55 21.73 -12.99
CA ILE A 541 4.75 22.65 -13.80
C ILE A 541 5.41 24.01 -13.57
N ARG A 542 6.02 24.53 -14.65
CA ARG A 542 6.75 25.79 -14.64
C ARG A 542 5.85 26.97 -14.33
#